data_AF-A0A5B0B0G2-F1
#
_entry.id   AF-A0A5B0B0G2-F1
#
_cell.length_a   1.000
_cell.length_b   1.000
_cell.length_c   1.000
_cell.angle_alpha   90.00
_cell.angle_beta   90.00
_cell.angle_gamma   90.00
#
_symmetry.space_group_name_H-M   'P 1'
#
loop_
_entity.id
_entity.type
_entity.pdbx_description
1 polymer ?
#
loop_
_entity_poly.entity_id
_entity_poly.type
_entity_poly.pdbx_seq_one_letter_code
_entity_poly.pdbx_strand_id
1 'polypeptide(L)'
;MSAGSRDGAEALRLLPWTGASGGPAYVVADPGRPGPVSRLADVIEETHLEMAAVLLGHARELTAEASPVELRHLVTELTQALADTLRIAAGARR
;
A
#
# COMPACT_ATOMS: atom_id res chain seq x y z
N MET A 1 -3.38 8.47 44.50
CA MET A 1 -2.19 8.72 43.65
C MET A 1 -2.60 8.40 42.22
N SER A 2 -2.42 9.39 41.35
CA SER A 2 -3.11 9.57 40.05
C SER A 2 -3.04 8.41 39.07
N ALA A 3 -4.15 8.27 38.34
CA ALA A 3 -4.19 7.75 36.98
C ALA A 3 -3.26 8.57 36.08
N GLY A 4 -2.27 7.92 35.48
CA GLY A 4 -1.44 8.47 34.42
C GLY A 4 -2.06 8.16 33.05
N SER A 5 -2.24 9.21 32.26
CA SER A 5 -2.93 9.24 30.97
C SER A 5 -2.43 8.21 29.94
N ARG A 6 -3.35 7.65 29.16
CA ARG A 6 -3.07 7.04 27.86
C ARG A 6 -3.09 8.17 26.83
N ASP A 7 -1.94 8.72 26.45
CA ASP A 7 -1.83 9.61 25.30
C ASP A 7 -0.41 9.49 24.70
N GLY A 8 -0.31 9.03 23.45
CA GLY A 8 0.96 8.91 22.71
C GLY A 8 1.46 7.49 22.46
N ALA A 9 0.59 6.49 22.28
CA ALA A 9 1.04 5.14 21.95
C ALA A 9 1.53 5.08 20.49
N GLU A 10 2.85 5.20 20.32
CA GLU A 10 3.62 4.77 19.15
C GLU A 10 2.96 3.57 18.42
N ALA A 11 2.43 3.80 17.22
CA ALA A 11 1.69 2.79 16.46
C ALA A 11 2.62 2.11 15.45
N LEU A 12 2.63 0.78 15.40
CA LEU A 12 3.35 0.07 14.34
C LEU A 12 2.63 0.26 13.00
N ARG A 13 3.30 0.92 12.06
CA ARG A 13 2.89 1.08 10.67
C ARG A 13 3.59 0.07 9.79
N LEU A 14 2.84 -0.63 8.97
CA LEU A 14 3.37 -1.47 7.89
C LEU A 14 3.94 -0.56 6.79
N LEU A 15 5.11 -0.92 6.25
CA LEU A 15 5.74 -0.22 5.14
C LEU A 15 5.34 -0.86 3.80
N PRO A 16 5.29 -0.09 2.70
CA PRO A 16 4.90 -0.60 1.39
C PRO A 16 5.99 -1.45 0.72
N TRP A 17 7.15 -1.63 1.36
CA TRP A 17 8.24 -2.51 0.92
C TRP A 17 8.52 -3.63 1.92
N THR A 18 9.20 -4.68 1.46
CA THR A 18 9.64 -5.79 2.30
C THR A 18 10.93 -5.45 3.05
N GLY A 19 11.10 -6.07 4.21
CA GLY A 19 12.36 -6.03 4.96
C GLY A 19 13.44 -6.85 4.27
N ALA A 20 14.69 -6.70 4.72
CA ALA A 20 15.84 -7.41 4.15
C ALA A 20 15.69 -8.95 4.12
N SER A 21 14.87 -9.52 5.01
CA SER A 21 14.54 -10.95 5.06
C SER A 21 13.41 -11.38 4.10
N GLY A 22 12.87 -10.46 3.30
CA GLY A 22 11.73 -10.69 2.42
C GLY A 22 10.37 -10.66 3.13
N GLY A 23 10.33 -10.52 4.45
CA GLY A 23 9.10 -10.41 5.24
C GLY A 23 8.53 -8.98 5.28
N PRO A 24 7.32 -8.79 5.84
CA PRO A 24 6.74 -7.47 6.06
C PRO A 24 7.65 -6.58 6.93
N ALA A 25 7.84 -5.31 6.53
CA ALA A 25 8.61 -4.34 7.31
C ALA A 25 7.68 -3.36 8.04
N TYR A 26 8.04 -2.96 9.25
CA TYR A 26 7.28 -2.03 10.06
C TYR A 26 8.14 -0.87 10.56
N VAL A 27 7.51 0.28 10.75
CA VAL A 27 8.09 1.43 11.47
C VAL A 27 7.19 1.76 12.66
N VAL A 28 7.80 2.20 13.76
CA VAL A 28 7.06 2.84 14.83
C VAL A 28 6.71 4.26 14.37
N ALA A 29 5.42 4.53 14.21
CA ALA A 29 4.91 5.79 13.71
C ALA A 29 4.29 6.62 14.84
N ASP A 30 4.58 7.92 14.81
CA ASP A 30 3.84 8.94 15.53
C ASP A 30 2.80 9.55 14.57
N PRO A 31 1.49 9.37 14.83
CA PRO A 31 0.43 9.93 13.99
C PRO A 31 0.44 11.47 13.92
N GLY A 32 0.93 12.15 14.97
CA GLY A 32 1.00 13.61 15.04
C GLY A 32 2.25 14.21 14.39
N ARG A 33 3.29 13.40 14.17
CA ARG A 33 4.55 13.84 13.56
C ARG A 33 5.23 12.72 12.78
N PRO A 34 4.89 12.54 11.48
CA PRO A 34 5.45 11.49 10.66
C PRO A 34 6.99 11.60 10.57
N GLY A 35 7.68 10.51 10.89
CA GLY A 35 9.14 10.40 10.74
C GLY A 35 9.56 10.31 9.27
N PRO A 36 10.87 10.43 8.96
CA PRO A 36 11.36 10.34 7.58
C PRO A 36 10.96 9.06 6.85
N VAL A 37 10.95 7.93 7.56
CA VAL A 37 10.55 6.62 6.99
C VAL A 37 9.05 6.59 6.69
N SER A 38 8.20 7.14 7.56
CA SER A 38 6.75 7.25 7.32
C SER A 38 6.46 8.14 6.11
N ARG A 39 7.17 9.26 5.95
CA ARG A 39 7.01 10.12 4.77
C ARG A 39 7.46 9.45 3.47
N LEU A 40 8.52 8.65 3.52
CA LEU A 40 8.93 7.84 2.36
C LEU A 40 7.87 6.78 2.03
N ALA A 41 7.26 6.17 3.05
CA ALA A 41 6.13 5.27 2.85
C ALA A 41 4.97 5.97 2.18
N ASP A 42 4.60 7.19 2.60
CA ASP A 42 3.53 7.96 1.96
C ASP A 42 3.79 8.21 0.46
N VAL A 43 5.01 8.61 0.08
CA VAL A 43 5.38 8.85 -1.34
C VAL A 43 5.29 7.57 -2.18
N ILE A 44 5.75 6.44 -1.64
CA ILE A 44 5.70 5.16 -2.35
C ILE A 44 4.25 4.67 -2.46
N GLU A 45 3.45 4.85 -1.43
CA GLU A 45 2.02 4.53 -1.44
C GLU A 45 1.27 5.35 -2.49
N GLU A 46 1.52 6.66 -2.58
CA GLU A 46 0.96 7.54 -3.61
C GLU A 46 1.34 7.08 -5.02
N THR A 47 2.63 6.77 -5.23
CA THR A 47 3.12 6.22 -6.52
C THR A 47 2.40 4.93 -6.90
N HIS A 48 2.24 4.00 -5.96
CA HIS A 48 1.52 2.75 -6.21
C HIS A 48 0.03 2.98 -6.54
N LEU A 49 -0.62 3.95 -5.90
CA LEU A 49 -2.01 4.30 -6.21
C LEU A 49 -2.17 4.90 -7.62
N GLU A 50 -1.23 5.75 -8.04
CA GLU A 50 -1.22 6.30 -9.40
C GLU A 50 -1.01 5.20 -10.45
N MET A 51 -0.05 4.30 -10.22
CA MET A 51 0.19 3.15 -11.09
C MET A 51 -1.04 2.25 -11.19
N ALA A 52 -1.71 1.98 -10.07
CA ALA A 52 -2.93 1.19 -10.04
C ALA A 52 -4.06 1.85 -10.86
N ALA A 53 -4.20 3.18 -10.79
CA ALA A 53 -5.20 3.91 -11.58
C ALA A 53 -4.93 3.81 -13.09
N VAL A 54 -3.67 3.92 -13.51
CA VAL A 54 -3.26 3.77 -14.92
C VAL A 54 -3.53 2.35 -15.42
N LEU A 55 -3.12 1.33 -14.67
CA LEU A 55 -3.36 -0.07 -15.04
C LEU A 55 -4.86 -0.38 -15.14
N LEU A 56 -5.67 0.17 -14.24
CA LEU A 56 -7.13 0.02 -14.31
C LEU A 56 -7.73 0.71 -15.54
N GLY A 57 -7.20 1.86 -15.96
CA GLY A 57 -7.57 2.53 -17.20
C GLY A 57 -7.30 1.64 -18.42
N HIS A 58 -6.07 1.18 -18.57
CA HIS A 58 -5.68 0.28 -19.67
C HIS A 58 -6.46 -1.04 -19.66
N ALA A 59 -6.77 -1.59 -18.48
CA ALA A 59 -7.57 -2.79 -18.37
C ALA A 59 -8.99 -2.63 -18.94
N ARG A 60 -9.61 -1.48 -18.70
CA ARG A 60 -10.95 -1.17 -19.22
C ARG A 60 -10.96 -1.01 -20.74
N GLU A 61 -9.88 -0.50 -21.31
CA GLU A 61 -9.73 -0.37 -22.76
C GLU A 61 -9.49 -1.72 -23.43
N LEU A 62 -8.59 -2.55 -22.88
CA LEU A 62 -8.25 -3.85 -23.44
C LEU A 62 -9.41 -4.85 -23.36
N THR A 63 -10.25 -4.80 -22.32
CA THR A 63 -11.35 -5.76 -22.15
C THR A 63 -12.41 -5.72 -23.26
N ALA A 64 -12.47 -4.66 -24.07
CA ALA A 64 -13.37 -4.57 -25.23
C ALA A 64 -12.83 -5.31 -26.47
N GLU A 65 -11.51 -5.45 -26.62
CA GLU A 65 -10.84 -5.89 -27.86
C GLU A 65 -9.91 -7.11 -27.67
N ALA A 66 -9.66 -7.53 -26.42
CA ALA A 66 -8.60 -8.47 -26.09
C ALA A 66 -8.95 -9.95 -26.37
N SER A 67 -7.94 -10.67 -26.84
CA SER A 67 -7.96 -12.13 -26.93
C SER A 67 -7.93 -12.78 -25.53
N PRO A 68 -8.31 -14.07 -25.41
CA PRO A 68 -8.28 -14.77 -24.12
C PRO A 68 -6.90 -14.83 -23.44
N VAL A 69 -5.80 -14.71 -24.20
CA VAL A 69 -4.42 -14.70 -23.65
C VAL A 69 -4.13 -13.35 -23.00
N GLU A 70 -4.46 -12.26 -23.69
CA GLU A 70 -4.28 -10.90 -23.19
C GLU A 70 -5.16 -10.64 -21.96
N LEU A 71 -6.39 -11.17 -21.95
CA LEU A 71 -7.26 -11.13 -20.77
C LEU A 71 -6.65 -11.85 -19.56
N ARG A 72 -6.03 -13.02 -19.73
CA ARG A 72 -5.36 -13.74 -18.63
C ARG A 72 -4.15 -12.98 -18.09
N HIS A 73 -3.36 -12.39 -18.98
CA HIS A 73 -2.23 -11.55 -18.57
C HIS A 73 -2.72 -10.33 -17.79
N LEU A 74 -3.74 -9.64 -18.31
CA LEU A 74 -4.35 -8.49 -17.67
C LEU A 74 -4.91 -8.81 -16.28
N VAL A 75 -5.63 -9.93 -16.14
CA VAL A 75 -6.16 -10.40 -14.83
C VAL A 75 -5.02 -10.67 -13.84
N THR A 76 -3.88 -11.16 -14.30
CA THR A 76 -2.71 -11.42 -13.45
C THR A 76 -2.14 -10.11 -12.90
N GLU A 77 -1.91 -9.13 -13.79
CA GLU A 77 -1.41 -7.81 -13.39
C GLU A 77 -2.41 -7.08 -12.46
N LEU A 78 -3.71 -7.15 -12.77
CA LEU A 78 -4.76 -6.59 -11.90
C LEU A 78 -4.80 -7.23 -10.52
N THR A 79 -4.65 -8.56 -10.44
CA THR A 79 -4.63 -9.27 -9.16
C THR A 79 -3.45 -8.84 -8.31
N GLN A 80 -2.29 -8.64 -8.93
CA GLN A 80 -1.09 -8.16 -8.24
C GLN A 80 -1.26 -6.71 -7.77
N ALA A 81 -1.73 -5.83 -8.64
CA ALA A 81 -2.00 -4.43 -8.28
C ALA A 81 -3.03 -4.31 -7.14
N LEU A 82 -4.07 -5.16 -7.12
CA LEU A 82 -5.06 -5.21 -6.04
C LEU A 82 -4.46 -5.74 -4.73
N ALA A 83 -3.60 -6.77 -4.79
CA ALA A 83 -2.91 -7.28 -3.61
C ALA A 83 -2.01 -6.21 -2.98
N ASP A 84 -1.30 -5.45 -3.82
CA ASP A 84 -0.46 -4.34 -3.37
C ASP A 84 -1.29 -3.19 -2.80
N THR A 85 -2.40 -2.82 -3.44
CA THR A 85 -3.35 -1.81 -2.95
C THR A 85 -3.97 -2.20 -1.61
N LEU A 86 -4.36 -3.47 -1.43
CA LEU A 86 -4.90 -3.98 -0.17
C LEU A 86 -3.86 -3.95 0.96
N ARG A 87 -2.59 -4.21 0.65
CA ARG A 87 -1.48 -4.09 1.61
C ARG A 87 -1.31 -2.64 2.09
N ILE A 88 -1.37 -1.69 1.17
CA ILE A 88 -1.31 -0.24 1.47
C ILE A 88 -2.51 0.17 2.32
N ALA A 89 -3.73 -0.19 1.91
CA ALA A 89 -4.95 0.16 2.62
C ALA A 89 -5.02 -0.44 4.04
N ALA A 90 -4.38 -1.58 4.28
CA ALA A 90 -4.22 -2.14 5.62
C ALA A 90 -3.23 -1.33 6.49
N GLY A 91 -2.26 -0.64 5.88
CA GLY A 91 -1.32 0.26 6.55
C GLY A 91 -1.87 1.67 6.82
N ALA A 92 -2.78 2.16 5.97
CA ALA A 92 -3.38 3.50 6.06
C ALA A 92 -4.58 3.61 7.03
N ARG A 93 -5.17 2.49 7.44
CA ARG A 93 -6.29 2.44 8.40
C ARG A 93 -5.79 2.40 9.85
N ARG A 94 -5.16 3.47 10.36
CA ARG A 94 -4.96 3.68 11.81
C ARG A 94 -4.92 5.17 12.14
#